data_AF-A0A963FJH6-F1
#
_entry.id   AF-A0A963FJH6-F1
#
_cell.length_a   1.000
_cell.length_b   1.000
_cell.length_c   1.000
_cell.angle_alpha   90.00
_cell.angle_beta   90.00
_cell.angle_gamma   90.00
#
_symmetry.space_group_name_H-M   'P 1'
#
loop_
_entity.id
_entity.type
_entity.pdbx_description
1 polymer ?
#
loop_
_entity_poly.entity_id
_entity_poly.type
_entity_poly.pdbx_seq_one_letter_code
_entity_poly.pdbx_strand_id
1 'polypeptide(L)'
;MRPVRRQSGFTLLELLAVLVIIGILATFAVISVTREGPEDVLYREIARLDTLIRMLGEESILQDRQFGVSLSRDGYAFEILDGASWLELIDDPLYRARSLPGGFHFELSLDDKALSLAAGESQGEDERPAPQIFVLSSGELTPFELTVRSDKTESYFRLSGDLLGRLTLEGPLGVEDFP
;
A
#
# COMPACT_ATOMS: atom_id res chain seq x y z
N MET A 1 -61.33 24.57 -38.81
CA MET A 1 -61.50 24.04 -37.43
C MET A 1 -60.19 23.40 -37.00
N ARG A 2 -59.55 23.86 -35.91
CA ARG A 2 -58.26 23.34 -35.41
C ARG A 2 -58.50 22.25 -34.37
N PRO A 3 -57.92 21.04 -34.48
CA PRO A 3 -58.10 20.00 -33.49
C PRO A 3 -57.37 20.35 -32.19
N VAL A 4 -58.08 20.23 -31.06
CA VAL A 4 -57.53 20.38 -29.71
C VAL A 4 -56.67 19.16 -29.41
N ARG A 5 -55.36 19.37 -29.18
CA ARG A 5 -54.47 18.33 -28.66
C ARG A 5 -54.92 17.98 -27.25
N ARG A 6 -55.34 16.72 -27.03
CA ARG A 6 -55.53 16.19 -25.67
C ARG A 6 -54.16 16.07 -25.00
N GLN A 7 -53.96 16.78 -23.90
CA GLN A 7 -52.83 16.53 -23.01
C GLN A 7 -53.01 15.13 -22.41
N SER A 8 -52.09 14.23 -22.72
CA SER A 8 -51.94 12.96 -22.01
C SER A 8 -51.32 13.25 -20.65
N GLY A 9 -52.16 13.40 -19.63
CA GLY A 9 -51.72 13.46 -18.23
C GLY A 9 -51.32 12.06 -17.76
N PHE A 10 -50.22 11.99 -17.01
CA PHE A 10 -49.72 10.76 -16.40
C PHE A 10 -50.79 10.12 -15.51
N THR A 11 -50.96 8.80 -15.63
CA THR A 11 -51.88 8.06 -14.77
C THR A 11 -51.22 7.74 -13.43
N LEU A 12 -52.00 7.54 -12.36
CA LEU A 12 -51.49 7.06 -11.06
C LEU A 12 -50.73 5.73 -11.20
N LEU A 13 -51.17 4.88 -12.14
CA LEU A 13 -50.55 3.58 -12.41
C LEU A 13 -49.15 3.76 -13.03
N GLU A 14 -48.96 4.78 -13.86
CA GLU A 14 -47.68 5.10 -14.49
C GLU A 14 -46.66 5.59 -13.46
N LEU A 15 -47.07 6.46 -12.54
CA LEU A 15 -46.21 6.88 -11.43
C LEU A 15 -45.86 5.71 -10.50
N LEU A 16 -46.81 4.80 -10.25
CA LEU A 16 -46.55 3.60 -9.45
C LEU A 16 -45.55 2.67 -10.14
N ALA A 17 -45.70 2.45 -11.45
CA ALA A 17 -44.77 1.64 -12.23
C ALA A 17 -43.37 2.25 -12.24
N VAL A 18 -43.24 3.57 -12.37
CA VAL A 18 -41.95 4.28 -12.31
C VAL A 18 -41.29 4.10 -10.94
N LEU A 19 -42.03 4.26 -9.83
CA LEU A 19 -41.49 4.04 -8.48
C LEU A 19 -41.05 2.59 -8.25
N VAL A 20 -41.80 1.62 -8.77
CA VAL A 20 -41.41 0.20 -8.73
C VAL A 20 -40.14 -0.06 -9.52
N ILE A 21 -40.02 0.47 -10.74
CA ILE A 21 -38.82 0.33 -11.56
C ILE A 21 -37.62 1.01 -10.89
N ILE A 22 -37.77 2.23 -10.35
CA ILE A 22 -36.70 2.90 -9.61
C ILE A 22 -36.29 2.08 -8.38
N GLY A 23 -37.25 1.49 -7.65
CA GLY A 23 -36.96 0.61 -6.51
C GLY A 23 -36.17 -0.64 -6.91
N ILE A 24 -36.52 -1.28 -8.02
CA ILE A 24 -35.80 -2.44 -8.58
C ILE A 24 -34.41 -2.03 -9.08
N LEU A 25 -34.28 -0.89 -9.76
CA LEU A 25 -32.98 -0.40 -10.22
C LEU A 25 -32.08 -0.01 -9.04
N ALA A 26 -32.65 0.57 -7.98
CA ALA A 26 -31.92 0.95 -6.77
C ALA A 26 -31.35 -0.26 -6.01
N THR A 27 -32.04 -1.40 -5.99
CA THR A 27 -31.52 -2.62 -5.33
C THR A 27 -30.32 -3.22 -6.07
N PHE A 28 -30.31 -3.18 -7.41
CA PHE A 28 -29.15 -3.64 -8.20
C PHE A 28 -27.98 -2.64 -8.18
N ALA A 29 -28.24 -1.33 -8.03
CA ALA A 29 -27.21 -0.30 -8.05
C ALA A 29 -26.19 -0.40 -6.89
N VAL A 30 -26.57 -0.95 -5.73
CA VAL A 30 -25.70 -1.07 -4.55
C VAL A 30 -24.58 -2.12 -4.75
N ILE A 31 -24.76 -3.07 -5.65
CA ILE A 31 -23.81 -4.20 -5.85
C ILE A 31 -22.54 -3.75 -6.60
N SER A 32 -22.52 -2.54 -7.17
CA SER A 32 -21.38 -1.99 -7.91
C SER A 32 -20.38 -1.20 -7.06
N VAL A 33 -20.37 -1.38 -5.74
CA VAL A 33 -19.17 -1.05 -4.94
C VAL A 33 -18.15 -2.12 -5.27
N THR A 34 -17.28 -1.82 -6.22
CA THR A 34 -16.15 -2.63 -6.67
C THR A 34 -15.46 -3.25 -5.46
N ARG A 35 -15.67 -4.55 -5.26
CA ARG A 35 -14.92 -5.31 -4.26
C ARG A 35 -13.49 -5.39 -4.79
N GLU A 36 -12.64 -4.44 -4.38
CA GLU A 36 -11.21 -4.47 -4.68
C GLU A 36 -10.68 -5.87 -4.33
N GLY A 37 -10.00 -6.49 -5.29
CA GLY A 37 -9.40 -7.79 -5.07
C GLY A 37 -8.30 -7.69 -4.03
N PRO A 38 -7.97 -8.78 -3.30
CA PRO A 38 -6.80 -8.79 -2.42
C PRO A 38 -5.51 -8.34 -3.13
N GLU A 39 -5.36 -8.65 -4.41
CA GLU A 39 -4.24 -8.22 -5.25
C GLU A 39 -4.20 -6.70 -5.50
N ASP A 40 -5.35 -6.07 -5.72
CA ASP A 40 -5.43 -4.61 -5.92
C ASP A 40 -5.01 -3.86 -4.66
N VAL A 41 -5.40 -4.39 -3.50
CA VAL A 41 -5.04 -3.84 -2.20
C VAL A 41 -3.54 -4.01 -1.96
N LEU A 42 -3.01 -5.19 -2.27
CA LEU A 42 -1.58 -5.52 -2.12
C LEU A 42 -0.70 -4.64 -3.03
N TYR A 43 -1.06 -4.53 -4.30
CA TYR A 43 -0.37 -3.68 -5.27
C TYR A 43 -0.32 -2.23 -4.80
N ARG A 44 -1.44 -1.69 -4.31
CA ARG A 44 -1.51 -0.32 -3.83
C ARG A 44 -0.58 -0.08 -2.63
N GLU A 45 -0.48 -1.06 -1.73
CA GLU A 45 0.35 -0.93 -0.55
C GLU A 45 1.84 -0.96 -0.90
N ILE A 46 2.25 -1.90 -1.76
CA ILE A 46 3.66 -2.00 -2.17
C ILE A 46 4.08 -0.86 -3.11
N ALA A 47 3.19 -0.42 -4.01
CA ALA A 47 3.45 0.74 -4.88
C ALA A 47 3.56 2.05 -4.07
N ARG A 48 2.81 2.16 -2.97
CA ARG A 48 2.98 3.26 -2.03
C ARG A 48 4.36 3.20 -1.38
N LEU A 49 4.76 2.03 -0.86
CA LEU A 49 6.06 1.88 -0.23
C LEU A 49 7.21 2.20 -1.20
N ASP A 50 7.16 1.70 -2.44
CA ASP A 50 8.10 2.07 -3.52
C ASP A 50 8.19 3.60 -3.68
N THR A 51 7.05 4.27 -3.81
CA THR A 51 6.99 5.73 -3.96
C THR A 51 7.62 6.44 -2.76
N LEU A 52 7.30 6.01 -1.53
CA LEU A 52 7.82 6.63 -0.31
C LEU A 52 9.33 6.44 -0.17
N ILE A 53 9.87 5.27 -0.50
CA ILE A 53 11.33 5.03 -0.45
C ILE A 53 12.04 5.88 -1.51
N ARG A 54 11.47 6.04 -2.71
CA ARG A 54 12.03 6.95 -3.74
C ARG A 54 12.09 8.39 -3.23
N MET A 55 11.00 8.89 -2.66
CA MET A 55 10.94 10.23 -2.09
C MET A 55 11.93 10.40 -0.93
N LEU A 56 12.05 9.39 -0.07
CA LEU A 56 13.00 9.39 1.04
C LEU A 56 14.45 9.43 0.53
N GLY A 57 14.74 8.73 -0.57
CA GLY A 57 16.03 8.79 -1.27
C GLY A 57 16.33 10.19 -1.82
N GLU A 58 15.36 10.83 -2.48
CA GLU A 58 15.51 12.22 -2.93
C GLU A 58 15.76 13.17 -1.74
N GLU A 59 15.00 13.02 -0.66
CA GLU A 59 15.15 13.83 0.56
C GLU A 59 16.50 13.62 1.25
N SER A 60 17.02 12.39 1.26
CA SER A 60 18.33 12.05 1.83
C SER A 60 19.46 12.85 1.19
N ILE A 61 19.41 13.02 -0.13
CA ILE A 61 20.38 13.78 -0.91
C ILE A 61 20.18 15.28 -0.67
N LEU A 62 18.93 15.74 -0.68
CA LEU A 62 18.60 17.16 -0.54
C LEU A 62 18.94 17.72 0.84
N GLN A 63 18.72 16.95 1.90
CA GLN A 63 18.97 17.37 3.28
C GLN A 63 20.38 17.00 3.79
N ASP A 64 21.15 16.23 3.01
CA ASP A 64 22.38 15.58 3.46
C ASP A 64 22.18 14.81 4.78
N ARG A 65 21.11 14.02 4.82
CA ARG A 65 20.72 13.21 5.98
C ARG A 65 20.57 11.75 5.60
N GLN A 66 20.82 10.87 6.56
CA GLN A 66 20.60 9.44 6.41
C GLN A 66 19.25 9.07 7.00
N PHE A 67 18.50 8.30 6.23
CA PHE A 67 17.20 7.77 6.64
C PHE A 67 17.24 6.25 6.68
N GLY A 68 16.22 5.68 7.30
CA GLY A 68 16.07 4.24 7.46
C GLY A 68 14.62 3.84 7.28
N VAL A 69 14.42 2.61 6.80
CA VAL A 69 13.13 1.95 6.79
C VAL A 69 13.22 0.75 7.73
N SER A 70 12.41 0.79 8.79
CA SER A 70 12.22 -0.35 9.68
C SER A 70 10.98 -1.12 9.24
N LEU A 71 11.13 -2.43 9.10
CA LEU A 71 10.13 -3.38 8.67
C LEU A 71 9.78 -4.32 9.82
N SER A 72 8.49 -4.53 10.03
CA SER A 72 7.97 -5.66 10.78
C SER A 72 7.30 -6.63 9.82
N ARG A 73 6.88 -7.80 10.32
CA ARG A 73 6.10 -8.75 9.52
C ARG A 73 4.83 -8.13 8.94
N ASP A 74 4.26 -7.14 9.61
CA ASP A 74 2.93 -6.59 9.40
C ASP A 74 2.91 -5.08 9.21
N GLY A 75 4.06 -4.44 8.96
CA GLY A 75 4.14 -2.99 8.84
C GLY A 75 5.53 -2.46 8.54
N TYR A 76 5.60 -1.13 8.41
CA TYR A 76 6.84 -0.39 8.19
C TYR A 76 6.77 0.99 8.83
N ALA A 77 7.93 1.51 9.20
CA ALA A 77 8.14 2.87 9.67
C ALA A 77 9.38 3.48 9.03
N PHE A 78 9.47 4.81 9.10
CA PHE A 78 10.57 5.59 8.57
C PHE A 78 11.29 6.29 9.71
N GLU A 79 12.60 6.31 9.60
CA GLU A 79 13.49 6.79 10.64
C GLU A 79 14.56 7.71 10.05
N ILE A 80 15.09 8.60 10.86
CA ILE A 80 16.18 9.50 10.53
C ILE A 80 17.33 9.29 11.51
N LEU A 81 18.54 9.31 11.00
CA LEU A 81 19.73 9.27 11.84
C LEU A 81 20.01 10.68 12.39
N ASP A 82 19.91 10.83 13.71
CA ASP A 82 20.30 12.05 14.42
C ASP A 82 21.50 11.75 15.34
N GLY A 83 22.67 12.24 14.95
CA GLY A 83 23.94 11.91 15.60
C GLY A 83 24.27 10.43 15.48
N ALA A 84 23.99 9.65 16.53
CA ALA A 84 24.22 8.21 16.59
C ALA A 84 22.93 7.41 16.87
N SER A 85 21.78 8.08 16.89
CA SER A 85 20.49 7.49 17.26
C SER A 85 19.52 7.55 16.09
N TRP A 86 18.78 6.47 15.89
CA TRP A 86 17.66 6.42 14.96
C TRP A 86 16.39 6.97 15.64
N LEU A 87 15.76 7.96 15.01
CA LEU A 87 14.54 8.59 15.49
C LEU A 87 13.42 8.41 14.46
N GLU A 88 12.21 8.09 14.91
CA GLU A 88 11.06 7.98 14.00
C GLU A 88 10.72 9.32 13.37
N LEU A 89 10.37 9.29 12.09
CA LEU A 89 10.00 10.48 11.33
C LEU A 89 8.54 10.88 11.60
N ILE A 90 8.30 11.40 12.80
CA ILE A 90 6.95 11.78 13.27
C ILE A 90 6.48 13.16 12.78
N ASP A 91 7.41 14.04 12.39
CA ASP A 91 7.10 15.43 12.05
C ASP A 91 6.46 15.58 10.67
N ASP A 92 6.65 14.61 9.77
CA ASP A 92 6.06 14.60 8.44
C ASP A 92 5.00 13.49 8.33
N PRO A 93 3.70 13.84 8.23
CA PRO A 93 2.61 12.88 8.06
C PRO A 93 2.77 11.93 6.86
N LEU A 94 3.57 12.30 5.86
CA LEU A 94 3.90 11.46 4.72
C LEU A 94 4.63 10.17 5.15
N TYR A 95 5.51 10.28 6.13
CA TYR A 95 6.40 9.22 6.61
C TYR A 95 5.94 8.58 7.92
N ARG A 96 4.67 8.75 8.28
CA ARG A 96 4.07 8.02 9.41
C ARG A 96 4.19 6.52 9.23
N ALA A 97 4.38 5.81 10.35
CA ALA A 97 4.31 4.35 10.40
C ALA A 97 2.96 3.82 9.87
N ARG A 98 3.01 2.67 9.19
CA ARG A 98 1.85 2.03 8.57
C ARG A 98 1.88 0.53 8.81
N SER A 99 0.71 -0.03 9.12
CA SER A 99 0.48 -1.47 9.16
C SER A 99 -0.11 -1.95 7.84
N LEU A 100 0.27 -3.15 7.44
CA LEU A 100 -0.35 -3.86 6.34
C LEU A 100 -1.81 -4.19 6.68
N PRO A 101 -2.70 -4.21 5.68
CA PRO A 101 -4.04 -4.76 5.88
C PRO A 101 -3.99 -6.24 6.30
N GLY A 102 -4.99 -6.68 7.05
CA GLY A 102 -5.00 -8.02 7.63
C GLY A 102 -4.93 -9.16 6.60
N GLY A 103 -4.08 -10.15 6.89
CA GLY A 103 -3.81 -11.28 6.00
C GLY A 103 -2.75 -10.99 4.94
N PHE A 104 -1.97 -9.92 5.10
CA PHE A 104 -0.75 -9.68 4.35
C PHE A 104 0.45 -9.66 5.28
N HIS A 105 1.60 -10.10 4.78
CA HIS A 105 2.85 -10.06 5.53
C HIS A 105 4.05 -9.79 4.63
N PHE A 106 5.07 -9.15 5.22
CA PHE A 106 6.36 -8.93 4.60
C PHE A 106 7.32 -10.09 4.86
N GLU A 107 8.14 -10.37 3.86
CA GLU A 107 9.32 -11.21 3.93
C GLU A 107 10.49 -10.41 3.34
N LEU A 108 11.59 -10.29 4.09
CA LEU A 108 12.75 -9.49 3.69
C LEU A 108 13.94 -10.41 3.43
N SER A 109 14.64 -10.19 2.32
CA SER A 109 15.96 -10.74 2.03
C SER A 109 16.98 -9.62 1.87
N LEU A 110 18.13 -9.76 2.51
CA LEU A 110 19.28 -8.86 2.36
C LEU A 110 20.47 -9.71 1.89
N ASP A 111 21.13 -9.32 0.80
CA ASP A 111 22.23 -10.09 0.19
C ASP A 111 21.89 -11.59 0.02
N ASP A 112 20.73 -11.87 -0.57
CA ASP A 112 20.16 -13.23 -0.78
C ASP A 112 19.94 -14.05 0.50
N LYS A 113 19.98 -13.40 1.68
CA LYS A 113 19.73 -14.03 2.96
C LYS A 113 18.41 -13.54 3.55
N ALA A 114 17.48 -14.47 3.71
CA ALA A 114 16.21 -14.22 4.40
C ALA A 114 16.44 -13.72 5.83
N LEU A 115 15.84 -12.58 6.15
CA LEU A 115 15.83 -11.97 7.48
C LEU A 115 14.46 -12.22 8.14
N SER A 116 14.49 -12.74 9.37
CA SER A 116 13.26 -12.92 10.14
C SER A 116 12.77 -11.58 10.66
N LEU A 117 11.66 -11.09 10.11
CA LEU A 117 10.97 -9.91 10.63
C LEU A 117 10.18 -10.27 11.89
N ALA A 118 10.29 -9.45 12.92
CA ALA A 118 9.48 -9.59 14.13
C ALA A 118 7.99 -9.37 13.78
N ALA A 119 7.10 -10.17 14.39
CA ALA A 119 5.68 -9.81 14.43
C ALA A 119 5.55 -8.52 15.23
N GLY A 120 4.78 -7.54 14.74
CA GLY A 120 4.65 -6.19 15.31
C GLY A 120 3.97 -6.11 16.68
N GLU A 121 4.40 -6.93 17.64
CA GLU A 121 4.18 -6.69 19.05
C GLU A 121 5.32 -5.84 19.56
N SER A 122 4.99 -4.59 19.89
CA SER A 122 5.85 -3.62 20.55
C SER A 122 6.62 -4.28 21.71
N GLN A 123 7.88 -4.64 21.45
CA GLN A 123 8.90 -4.51 22.49
C GLN A 123 8.90 -3.01 22.85
N GLY A 124 8.97 -2.70 24.14
CA GLY A 124 8.62 -1.38 24.69
C GLY A 124 9.25 -0.20 23.94
N GLU A 125 8.76 1.02 24.19
CA GLU A 125 9.22 2.26 23.53
C GLU A 125 10.76 2.43 23.45
N ASP A 126 11.52 1.72 24.29
CA ASP A 126 12.98 1.75 24.40
C ASP A 126 13.75 0.83 23.43
N GLU A 127 13.13 -0.13 22.72
CA GLU A 127 13.85 -1.04 21.78
C GLU A 127 13.07 -1.23 20.47
N ARG A 128 12.88 -0.13 19.72
CA ARG A 128 12.43 -0.24 18.32
C ARG A 128 13.54 -0.86 17.48
N PRO A 129 13.21 -1.83 16.60
CA PRO A 129 14.22 -2.51 15.80
C PRO A 129 14.89 -1.49 14.87
N ALA A 130 16.22 -1.42 14.96
CA ALA A 130 17.03 -0.59 14.06
C ALA A 130 16.65 -0.86 12.59
N PRO A 131 16.69 0.17 11.73
CA PRO A 131 16.18 0.04 10.37
C PRO A 131 17.00 -0.98 9.59
N GLN A 132 16.32 -1.82 8.80
CA GLN A 132 16.98 -2.86 8.02
C GLN A 132 17.43 -2.35 6.64
N ILE A 133 16.73 -1.35 6.12
CA ILE A 133 17.07 -0.71 4.84
C ILE A 133 17.55 0.71 5.15
N PHE A 134 18.81 1.00 4.81
CA PHE A 134 19.39 2.32 4.93
C PHE A 134 19.20 3.10 3.62
N VAL A 135 18.92 4.39 3.76
CA VAL A 135 18.80 5.35 2.67
C VAL A 135 19.81 6.46 2.92
N LEU A 136 20.92 6.43 2.19
CA LEU A 136 22.08 7.26 2.45
C LEU A 136 22.02 8.56 1.67
N SER A 137 22.62 9.63 2.19
CA SER A 137 22.68 10.93 1.50
C SER A 137 23.50 10.92 0.20
N SER A 138 24.22 9.83 -0.08
CA SER A 138 24.86 9.55 -1.37
C SER A 138 23.85 9.17 -2.47
N GLY A 139 22.60 8.86 -2.11
CA GLY A 139 21.61 8.24 -2.99
C GLY A 139 21.69 6.71 -3.03
N GLU A 140 22.59 6.11 -2.26
CA GLU A 140 22.72 4.65 -2.15
C GLU A 140 21.63 4.09 -1.22
N LEU A 141 21.14 2.90 -1.56
CA LEU A 141 20.24 2.10 -0.73
C LEU A 141 20.93 0.81 -0.31
N THR A 142 20.62 0.30 0.89
CA THR A 142 20.92 -1.09 1.22
C THR A 142 20.29 -2.00 0.17
N PRO A 143 20.99 -2.99 -0.42
CA PRO A 143 20.37 -3.93 -1.35
C PRO A 143 19.39 -4.82 -0.62
N PHE A 144 18.17 -4.92 -1.16
CA PHE A 144 17.13 -5.73 -0.54
C PHE A 144 16.18 -6.31 -1.57
N GLU A 145 15.55 -7.43 -1.19
CA GLU A 145 14.32 -7.91 -1.81
C GLU A 145 13.22 -8.00 -0.74
N LEU A 146 12.18 -7.19 -0.90
CA LEU A 146 11.02 -7.18 -0.02
C LEU A 146 9.86 -7.82 -0.75
N THR A 147 9.39 -8.94 -0.23
CA THR A 147 8.21 -9.63 -0.75
C THR A 147 7.01 -9.35 0.14
N VAL A 148 5.87 -9.04 -0.49
CA VAL A 148 4.58 -8.93 0.21
C VAL A 148 3.67 -10.04 -0.27
N ARG A 149 3.19 -10.86 0.67
CA ARG A 149 2.33 -12.01 0.40
C ARG A 149 0.96 -11.82 1.02
N SER A 150 -0.04 -12.50 0.44
CA SER A 150 -1.34 -12.68 1.07
C SER A 150 -1.52 -14.11 1.58
N ASP A 151 -2.19 -14.26 2.72
CA ASP A 151 -2.66 -15.56 3.20
C ASP A 151 -3.87 -16.08 2.39
N LYS A 152 -4.47 -15.22 1.55
CA LYS A 152 -5.70 -15.50 0.81
C LYS A 152 -5.49 -15.75 -0.68
N THR A 153 -4.31 -15.43 -1.20
CA THR A 153 -3.97 -15.57 -2.62
C THR A 153 -2.62 -16.25 -2.77
N GLU A 154 -2.47 -17.03 -3.83
CA GLU A 154 -1.19 -17.65 -4.22
C GLU A 154 -0.35 -16.68 -5.08
N SER A 155 -0.47 -15.39 -4.81
CA SER A 155 0.23 -14.34 -5.54
C SER A 155 0.98 -13.43 -4.57
N TYR A 156 2.09 -12.87 -5.04
CA TYR A 156 2.90 -11.94 -4.26
C TYR A 156 3.46 -10.82 -5.15
N PHE A 157 3.90 -9.74 -4.52
CA PHE A 157 4.67 -8.68 -5.18
C PHE A 157 6.05 -8.61 -4.57
N ARG A 158 7.04 -8.24 -5.38
CA ARG A 158 8.43 -8.05 -4.95
C ARG A 158 8.86 -6.62 -5.23
N LEU A 159 9.37 -5.95 -4.21
CA LEU A 159 10.05 -4.68 -4.31
C LEU A 159 11.54 -4.90 -4.04
N SER A 160 12.39 -4.64 -5.02
CA SER A 160 13.84 -4.80 -4.88
C SER A 160 14.54 -3.45 -5.00
N GLY A 161 15.54 -3.22 -4.16
CA GLY A 161 16.42 -2.05 -4.20
C GLY A 161 17.87 -2.46 -4.44
N ASP A 162 18.60 -1.69 -5.25
CA ASP A 162 20.04 -1.88 -5.47
C ASP A 162 20.90 -0.77 -4.82
N LEU A 163 22.22 -0.98 -4.78
CA LEU A 163 23.18 -0.02 -4.24
C LEU A 163 23.15 1.34 -4.94
N LEU A 164 22.60 1.43 -6.16
CA LEU A 164 22.51 2.67 -6.94
C LEU A 164 21.22 3.44 -6.63
N GLY A 165 20.46 3.01 -5.63
CA GLY A 165 19.21 3.64 -5.25
C GLY A 165 18.04 3.31 -6.17
N ARG A 166 18.20 2.33 -7.09
CA ARG A 166 17.14 1.98 -8.03
C ARG A 166 16.20 0.97 -7.39
N LEU A 167 14.93 1.33 -7.35
CA LEU A 167 13.86 0.44 -6.94
C LEU A 167 13.16 -0.19 -8.16
N THR A 168 12.82 -1.46 -8.07
CA THR A 168 12.03 -2.20 -9.06
C THR A 168 10.88 -2.91 -8.37
N LEU A 169 9.66 -2.70 -8.85
CA LEU A 169 8.45 -3.37 -8.38
C LEU A 169 7.99 -4.40 -9.41
N GLU A 170 7.86 -5.65 -9.00
CA GLU A 170 7.44 -6.78 -9.84
C GLU A 170 6.19 -7.46 -9.26
N GLY A 171 5.32 -7.93 -10.16
CA GLY A 171 4.17 -8.77 -9.84
C GLY A 171 2.86 -8.36 -10.53
N PRO A 172 1.74 -9.07 -10.23
CA PRO A 172 1.70 -10.21 -9.32
C PRO A 172 2.51 -11.40 -9.86
N LEU A 173 3.33 -12.00 -9.00
CA LEU A 173 4.10 -13.21 -9.28
C LEU A 173 3.38 -14.42 -8.66
N GLY A 174 3.48 -15.59 -9.29
CA GLY A 174 2.94 -16.83 -8.74
C GLY A 174 3.89 -17.46 -7.73
N VAL A 175 3.37 -18.26 -6.78
CA VAL A 175 4.24 -18.95 -5.79
C VAL A 175 5.27 -19.88 -6.45
N GLU A 176 5.01 -20.35 -7.67
CA GLU A 176 5.96 -21.16 -8.44
C GLU A 176 7.26 -20.40 -8.81
N ASP A 177 7.22 -19.06 -8.80
CA ASP A 177 8.36 -18.18 -9.09
C ASP A 177 9.10 -17.73 -7.82
N PHE A 178 8.76 -18.27 -6.64
CA PHE A 178 9.43 -17.94 -5.38
C PHE A 178 10.74 -18.75 -5.24
N PRO A 179 11.92 -18.10 -5.12
CA PRO A 179 13.21 -18.78 -5.01
C PRO A 179 13.43 -19.48 -3.66
#